data_AF-A0A164WGZ2-F1
#
_entry.id   AF-A0A164WGZ2-F1
#
_cell.length_a   1.000
_cell.length_b   1.000
_cell.length_c   1.000
_cell.angle_alpha   90.00
_cell.angle_beta   90.00
_cell.angle_gamma   90.00
#
_symmetry.space_group_name_H-M   'P 1'
#
loop_
_entity.id
_entity.type
_entity.pdbx_description
1 polymer ?
#
loop_
_entity_poly.entity_id
_entity_poly.type
_entity_poly.pdbx_seq_one_letter_code
_entity_poly.pdbx_strand_id
1 'polypeptide(L)'
;MILNRSIDIFLSELRDLSNIKAGLHYAATRLSQHQVETFDLPEIARKYHSIAPSLWRVTGTLLTGDSEENGDLQSREDAEYEEDMLLEDLVDLAAEEESDAMPMDNTSPEDRETTKKLLRQRIQRDEILRVKTVTIMSICANSMNRRCNAFQIINSLFLNSVNATERVHGWGAHAGLCVSDQSAANLIDSLSKEMRTNLIDVCRTDQFALAYDNVDFSFQNPEPTATKQGSFRSMTSGTFIEMPWLDPEILRCSKELWETNPYN
;
A
#
# COMPACT_ATOMS: atom_id res chain seq x y z
N MET A 1 7.05 -21.17 35.02
CA MET A 1 8.34 -21.27 34.29
C MET A 1 8.14 -21.22 32.78
N ILE A 2 7.20 -21.98 32.20
CA ILE A 2 6.95 -22.00 30.74
C ILE A 2 6.49 -20.63 30.20
N LEU A 3 5.54 -19.97 30.88
CA LEU A 3 5.02 -18.66 30.44
C LEU A 3 6.11 -17.58 30.32
N ASN A 4 7.03 -17.51 31.28
CA ASN A 4 8.12 -16.53 31.25
C ASN A 4 9.04 -16.76 30.05
N ARG A 5 9.35 -18.03 29.73
CA ARG A 5 10.16 -18.38 28.56
C ARG A 5 9.48 -17.97 27.25
N SER A 6 8.17 -18.14 27.13
CA SER A 6 7.43 -17.69 25.95
C SER A 6 7.44 -16.17 25.79
N ILE A 7 7.26 -15.43 26.90
CA ILE A 7 7.36 -13.97 26.90
C ILE A 7 8.74 -13.51 26.44
N ASP A 8 9.81 -14.14 26.93
CA ASP A 8 11.18 -13.80 26.53
C ASP A 8 11.42 -14.03 25.03
N ILE A 9 10.86 -15.11 24.46
CA ILE A 9 10.92 -15.38 23.03
C ILE A 9 10.20 -14.27 22.24
N PHE A 10 8.96 -13.93 22.60
CA PHE A 10 8.20 -12.90 21.89
C PHE A 10 8.86 -11.52 21.98
N LEU A 11 9.42 -11.17 23.14
CA LEU A 11 10.15 -9.92 23.31
C LEU A 11 11.45 -9.89 22.50
N SER A 12 12.14 -11.02 22.36
CA SER A 12 13.32 -11.13 21.49
C SER A 12 12.93 -10.91 20.03
N GLU A 13 11.95 -11.67 19.54
CA GLU A 13 11.46 -11.55 18.16
C GLU A 13 10.97 -10.13 17.85
N LEU A 14 10.26 -9.48 18.78
CA LEU A 14 9.80 -8.10 18.62
C LEU A 14 10.96 -7.09 18.60
N ARG A 15 12.04 -7.32 19.35
CA ARG A 15 13.26 -6.50 19.28
C ARG A 15 13.95 -6.67 17.93
N ASP A 16 13.96 -7.89 17.39
CA ASP A 16 14.56 -8.17 16.09
C ASP A 16 13.76 -7.51 14.96
N LEU A 17 12.43 -7.56 15.01
CA LEU A 17 11.55 -6.83 14.09
C LEU A 17 11.75 -5.32 14.13
N SER A 18 11.90 -4.76 15.34
CA SER A 18 12.07 -3.31 15.54
C SER A 18 13.50 -2.83 15.30
N ASN A 19 14.42 -3.72 14.92
CA ASN A 19 15.80 -3.40 14.59
C ASN A 19 15.90 -2.68 13.22
N ILE A 20 16.86 -1.78 13.06
CA ILE A 20 17.12 -1.10 11.78
C ILE A 20 17.45 -2.10 10.66
N LYS A 21 18.03 -3.25 11.00
CA LYS A 21 18.34 -4.33 10.05
C LYS A 21 17.11 -4.96 9.39
N ALA A 22 15.92 -4.82 10.00
CA ALA A 22 14.68 -5.29 9.40
C ALA A 22 14.24 -4.43 8.20
N GLY A 23 14.82 -3.22 8.02
CA GLY A 23 14.54 -2.35 6.88
C GLY A 23 13.23 -1.57 6.98
N LEU A 24 12.56 -1.57 8.13
CA LEU A 24 11.23 -0.98 8.33
C LEU A 24 11.28 0.42 8.98
N HIS A 25 12.40 1.12 8.84
CA HIS A 25 12.67 2.40 9.50
C HIS A 25 12.64 3.53 8.50
N TYR A 26 11.55 4.30 8.49
CA TYR A 26 11.35 5.41 7.56
C TYR A 26 11.47 6.75 8.32
N ALA A 27 12.30 7.64 7.78
CA ALA A 27 12.43 8.99 8.31
C ALA A 27 11.48 9.91 7.56
N ALA A 28 10.46 10.48 8.22
CA ALA A 28 9.47 11.32 7.54
C ALA A 28 10.09 12.52 6.79
N THR A 29 11.22 13.06 7.28
CA THR A 29 11.94 14.18 6.65
C THR A 29 12.90 13.76 5.53
N ARG A 30 13.05 12.45 5.27
CA ARG A 30 13.94 11.88 4.25
C ARG A 30 13.28 10.68 3.56
N LEU A 31 11.95 10.65 3.53
CA LEU A 31 11.23 9.61 2.82
C LEU A 31 11.48 9.82 1.33
N SER A 32 11.92 8.78 0.63
CA SER A 32 12.05 8.83 -0.81
C SER A 32 10.80 8.31 -1.52
N GLN A 33 10.57 8.77 -2.75
CA GLN A 33 9.52 8.27 -3.63
C GLN A 33 9.64 6.75 -3.81
N HIS A 34 10.86 6.26 -4.03
CA HIS A 34 11.13 4.82 -4.18
C HIS A 34 10.66 4.00 -2.97
N GLN A 35 10.86 4.49 -1.74
CA GLN A 35 10.40 3.78 -0.52
C GLN A 35 8.88 3.68 -0.42
N VAL A 36 8.15 4.62 -1.02
CA VAL A 36 6.68 4.60 -1.09
C VAL A 36 6.23 3.62 -2.16
N GLU A 37 6.85 3.66 -3.34
CA GLU A 37 6.49 2.82 -4.48
C GLU A 37 6.80 1.34 -4.26
N THR A 38 7.92 1.04 -3.59
CA THR A 38 8.29 -0.35 -3.27
C THR A 38 7.70 -0.82 -1.94
N PHE A 39 6.83 -0.04 -1.29
CA PHE A 39 6.18 -0.52 -0.08
C PHE A 39 5.20 -1.62 -0.45
N ASP A 40 5.48 -2.83 0.03
CA ASP A 40 4.63 -3.98 -0.19
C ASP A 40 4.25 -4.68 1.13
N LEU A 41 2.95 -4.83 1.35
CA LEU A 41 2.42 -5.42 2.58
C LEU A 41 2.66 -6.94 2.63
N PRO A 42 2.43 -7.72 1.55
CA PRO A 42 2.91 -9.09 1.43
C PRO A 42 4.40 -9.29 1.74
N GLU A 43 5.29 -8.45 1.24
CA GLU A 43 6.72 -8.52 1.57
C GLU A 43 6.97 -8.31 3.08
N ILE A 44 6.28 -7.34 3.70
CA ILE A 44 6.35 -7.14 5.15
C ILE A 44 5.82 -8.35 5.92
N ALA A 45 4.73 -8.97 5.44
CA ALA A 45 4.19 -10.20 6.03
C ALA A 45 5.24 -11.32 6.02
N ARG A 46 5.89 -11.55 4.87
CA ARG A 46 6.98 -12.54 4.72
C ARG A 46 8.14 -12.23 5.66
N LYS A 47 8.56 -10.96 5.76
CA LYS A 47 9.60 -10.53 6.71
C LYS A 47 9.21 -10.78 8.16
N TYR A 48 7.97 -10.47 8.54
CA TYR A 48 7.46 -10.70 9.90
C TYR A 48 7.41 -12.18 10.25
N HIS A 49 6.93 -13.02 9.34
CA HIS A 49 6.93 -14.46 9.53
C HIS A 49 8.35 -15.02 9.68
N SER A 50 9.28 -14.57 8.84
CA SER A 50 10.70 -14.98 8.87
C SER A 50 11.42 -14.58 10.16
N ILE A 51 11.27 -13.32 10.59
CA ILE A 51 12.01 -12.76 11.73
C ILE A 51 11.36 -13.15 13.08
N ALA A 52 10.04 -13.26 13.11
CA ALA A 52 9.26 -13.45 14.33
C ALA A 52 8.20 -14.56 14.19
N PRO A 53 8.61 -15.81 13.88
CA PRO A 53 7.68 -16.89 13.59
C PRO A 53 6.77 -17.25 14.77
N SER A 54 7.27 -17.14 16.01
CA SER A 54 6.48 -17.47 17.21
C SER A 54 5.40 -16.41 17.45
N LEU A 55 5.76 -15.13 17.34
CA LEU A 55 4.85 -14.00 17.46
C LEU A 55 3.83 -13.97 16.32
N TRP A 56 4.25 -14.28 15.09
CA TRP A 56 3.37 -14.43 13.93
C TRP A 56 2.30 -15.48 14.20
N ARG A 57 2.71 -16.69 14.59
CA ARG A 57 1.79 -17.80 14.89
C ARG A 57 0.81 -17.43 15.99
N VAL A 58 1.29 -16.90 17.12
CA VAL A 58 0.41 -16.51 18.24
C VAL A 58 -0.58 -15.43 17.82
N THR A 59 -0.13 -14.41 17.08
CA THR A 59 -1.02 -13.35 16.59
C THR A 59 -2.07 -13.92 15.64
N GLY A 60 -1.67 -14.79 14.72
CA GLY A 60 -2.58 -15.49 13.81
C GLY A 60 -3.61 -16.34 14.54
N THR A 61 -3.19 -17.16 15.50
CA THR A 61 -4.09 -17.98 16.33
C THR A 61 -5.09 -17.14 17.12
N LEU A 62 -4.65 -16.02 17.71
CA LEU A 62 -5.55 -15.10 18.41
C LEU A 62 -6.59 -14.46 17.49
N LEU A 63 -6.23 -14.21 16.22
CA LEU A 63 -7.14 -13.64 15.23
C LEU A 63 -8.10 -14.66 14.61
N THR A 64 -7.71 -15.94 14.52
CA THR A 64 -8.58 -17.01 14.03
C THR A 64 -9.56 -17.51 15.09
N GLY A 65 -9.18 -17.45 16.37
CA GLY A 65 -10.07 -17.68 17.51
C GLY A 65 -10.31 -19.15 17.85
N ASP A 66 -9.32 -20.03 17.68
CA ASP A 66 -9.38 -21.49 17.96
C ASP A 66 -10.64 -22.16 17.39
N SER A 67 -10.59 -22.56 16.12
CA SER A 67 -11.23 -23.80 15.69
C SER A 67 -10.10 -24.75 15.32
N GLU A 68 -10.00 -25.88 16.01
CA GLU A 68 -9.04 -26.97 15.76
C GLU A 68 -9.10 -27.50 14.31
N GLU A 69 -10.04 -27.03 13.48
CA GLU A 69 -10.21 -27.39 12.07
C GLU A 69 -9.24 -26.69 11.09
N ASN A 70 -8.49 -25.65 11.50
CA ASN A 70 -7.72 -24.81 10.56
C ASN A 70 -6.20 -25.03 10.57
N GLY A 71 -5.75 -26.27 10.76
CA GLY A 71 -4.32 -26.65 10.66
C GLY A 71 -3.66 -26.40 9.29
N ASP A 72 -4.41 -25.89 8.31
CA ASP A 72 -4.03 -25.85 6.90
C ASP A 72 -3.47 -24.50 6.40
N LEU A 73 -3.47 -23.46 7.24
CA LEU A 73 -2.85 -22.17 6.88
C LEU A 73 -1.33 -22.29 6.66
N GLN A 74 -0.67 -23.28 7.28
CA GLN A 74 0.76 -23.52 7.11
C GLN A 74 1.11 -24.29 5.83
N SER A 75 0.16 -25.01 5.23
CA SER A 75 0.40 -25.89 4.08
C SER A 75 0.40 -25.14 2.74
N ARG A 76 -0.24 -23.97 2.67
CA ARG A 76 -0.42 -23.19 1.42
C ARG A 76 0.54 -22.01 1.25
N GLU A 77 1.36 -21.67 2.25
CA GLU A 77 2.36 -20.60 2.13
C GLU A 77 3.53 -20.98 1.19
N ASP A 78 3.70 -22.27 0.87
CA ASP A 78 4.70 -22.77 -0.09
C ASP A 78 4.21 -22.76 -1.55
N ALA A 79 2.92 -22.46 -1.80
CA ALA A 79 2.46 -22.13 -3.14
C ALA A 79 2.86 -20.68 -3.41
N GLU A 80 3.94 -20.48 -4.18
CA GLU A 80 4.34 -19.16 -4.70
C GLU A 80 3.11 -18.48 -5.33
N TYR A 81 2.56 -17.50 -4.61
CA TYR A 81 1.57 -16.59 -5.14
C TYR A 81 2.28 -15.76 -6.23
N GLU A 82 2.05 -16.11 -7.50
CA GLU A 82 2.30 -15.16 -8.59
C GLU A 82 1.40 -13.94 -8.34
N GLU A 83 2.07 -12.84 -7.98
CA GLU A 83 1.50 -11.61 -7.41
C GLU A 83 0.60 -10.82 -8.39
N ASP A 84 0.51 -11.27 -9.65
CA ASP A 84 -0.27 -10.66 -10.73
C ASP A 84 -1.53 -11.41 -11.14
N MET A 85 -1.81 -12.57 -10.54
CA MET A 85 -3.04 -13.30 -10.85
C MET A 85 -4.22 -12.68 -10.12
N LEU A 86 -5.26 -12.30 -10.86
CA LEU A 86 -6.49 -11.78 -10.26
C LEU A 86 -7.03 -12.84 -9.29
N LEU A 87 -7.58 -12.40 -8.16
CA LEU A 87 -8.21 -13.27 -7.16
C LEU A 87 -9.24 -14.25 -7.79
N GLU A 88 -9.80 -13.86 -8.93
CA GLU A 88 -10.71 -14.66 -9.77
C GLU A 88 -10.00 -15.85 -10.44
N ASP A 89 -8.79 -15.65 -10.97
CA ASP A 89 -7.98 -16.67 -11.64
C ASP A 89 -7.41 -17.70 -10.65
N LEU A 90 -6.94 -17.26 -9.48
CA LEU A 90 -6.47 -18.16 -8.41
C LEU A 90 -7.58 -19.06 -7.88
N VAL A 91 -8.80 -18.54 -7.79
CA VAL A 91 -9.96 -19.31 -7.37
C VAL A 91 -10.34 -20.34 -8.41
N ASP A 92 -10.28 -19.99 -9.69
CA ASP A 92 -10.61 -20.90 -10.77
C ASP A 92 -9.57 -22.03 -10.88
N LEU A 93 -8.27 -21.73 -10.77
CA LEU A 93 -7.21 -22.74 -10.73
C LEU A 93 -7.32 -23.67 -9.50
N ALA A 94 -7.55 -23.10 -8.31
CA ALA A 94 -7.70 -23.91 -7.09
C ALA A 94 -8.96 -24.79 -7.12
N ALA A 95 -10.04 -24.32 -7.73
CA ALA A 95 -11.27 -25.11 -7.88
C ALA A 95 -11.12 -26.24 -8.91
N GLU A 96 -10.27 -26.06 -9.93
CA GLU A 96 -9.94 -27.10 -10.91
C GLU A 96 -9.08 -28.21 -10.29
N GLU A 97 -8.05 -27.86 -9.51
CA GLU A 97 -7.21 -28.83 -8.78
C GLU A 97 -8.00 -29.66 -7.76
N GLU A 98 -8.93 -29.05 -7.02
CA GLU A 98 -9.79 -29.79 -6.08
C GLU A 98 -10.79 -30.71 -6.81
N SER A 99 -11.17 -30.38 -8.04
CA SER A 99 -12.10 -31.19 -8.85
C SER A 99 -11.45 -32.45 -9.42
N ASP A 100 -10.15 -32.40 -9.75
CA ASP A 100 -9.39 -33.55 -10.25
C ASP A 100 -9.10 -34.61 -9.18
N ALA A 101 -9.23 -34.26 -7.89
CA ALA A 101 -9.08 -35.17 -6.77
C ALA A 101 -10.35 -35.98 -6.43
N MET A 102 -11.51 -35.67 -7.04
CA MET A 102 -12.78 -36.38 -6.77
C MET A 102 -13.29 -37.18 -7.99
N PRO A 103 -13.75 -38.43 -7.79
CA PRO A 103 -14.25 -39.27 -8.87
C PRO A 103 -15.47 -38.65 -9.60
N MET A 104 -15.36 -38.62 -10.92
CA MET A 104 -15.96 -37.67 -11.86
C MET A 104 -17.45 -37.87 -12.23
N ASP A 105 -18.31 -38.47 -11.39
CA ASP A 105 -19.58 -39.02 -11.93
C ASP A 105 -20.91 -38.40 -11.47
N ASN A 106 -21.01 -37.40 -10.57
CA ASN A 106 -22.35 -36.85 -10.23
C ASN A 106 -22.43 -35.43 -9.63
N THR A 107 -21.39 -34.60 -9.66
CA THR A 107 -21.47 -33.26 -9.03
C THR A 107 -22.29 -32.30 -9.89
N SER A 108 -23.38 -31.77 -9.34
CA SER A 108 -24.25 -30.79 -10.03
C SER A 108 -23.47 -29.51 -10.34
N PRO A 109 -23.78 -28.78 -11.43
CA PRO A 109 -23.25 -27.43 -11.66
C PRO A 109 -23.41 -26.49 -10.45
N GLU A 110 -24.49 -26.66 -9.69
CA GLU A 110 -24.78 -25.87 -8.47
C GLU A 110 -23.79 -26.15 -7.32
N ASP A 111 -23.29 -27.39 -7.21
CA ASP A 111 -22.31 -27.78 -6.19
C ASP A 111 -20.92 -27.19 -6.49
N ARG A 112 -20.56 -27.09 -7.79
CA ARG A 112 -19.32 -26.46 -8.23
C ARG A 112 -19.29 -24.97 -7.93
N GLU A 113 -20.40 -24.26 -8.19
CA GLU A 113 -20.51 -22.82 -7.88
C GLU A 113 -20.45 -22.58 -6.36
N THR A 114 -21.08 -23.44 -5.57
CA THR A 114 -21.03 -23.38 -4.10
C THR A 114 -19.60 -23.58 -3.60
N THR A 115 -18.86 -24.54 -4.14
CA THR A 115 -17.45 -24.82 -3.78
C THR A 115 -16.55 -23.62 -4.11
N LYS A 116 -16.66 -23.07 -5.33
CA LYS A 116 -15.92 -21.85 -5.73
C LYS A 116 -16.20 -20.69 -4.79
N LYS A 117 -17.46 -20.46 -4.41
CA LYS A 117 -17.84 -19.39 -3.49
C LYS A 117 -17.23 -19.59 -2.09
N LEU A 118 -17.20 -20.82 -1.58
CA LEU A 118 -16.56 -21.12 -0.29
C LEU A 118 -15.05 -20.91 -0.35
N LEU A 119 -14.39 -21.30 -1.44
CA LEU A 119 -12.96 -21.04 -1.65
C LEU A 119 -12.65 -19.53 -1.71
N ARG A 120 -13.44 -18.74 -2.46
CA ARG A 120 -13.33 -17.27 -2.48
C ARG A 120 -13.41 -16.68 -1.07
N GLN A 121 -14.38 -17.13 -0.28
CA GLN A 121 -14.56 -16.66 1.09
C GLN A 121 -13.39 -17.03 2.01
N ARG A 122 -12.80 -18.23 1.84
CA ARG A 122 -11.62 -18.66 2.59
C ARG A 122 -10.40 -17.82 2.24
N ILE A 123 -10.09 -17.65 0.96
CA ILE A 123 -8.96 -16.84 0.49
C ILE A 123 -9.07 -15.40 1.00
N GLN A 124 -10.24 -14.77 0.84
CA GLN A 124 -10.46 -13.41 1.34
C GLN A 124 -10.31 -13.31 2.86
N ARG A 125 -10.79 -14.33 3.60
CA ARG A 125 -10.63 -14.39 5.05
C ARG A 125 -9.15 -14.45 5.43
N ASP A 126 -8.36 -15.27 4.75
CA ASP A 126 -6.94 -15.48 5.04
C ASP A 126 -6.13 -14.22 4.72
N GLU A 127 -6.43 -13.53 3.62
CA GLU A 127 -5.85 -12.23 3.30
C GLU A 127 -6.15 -11.19 4.38
N ILE A 128 -7.41 -11.10 4.83
CA ILE A 128 -7.80 -10.19 5.90
C ILE A 128 -7.07 -10.52 7.21
N LEU A 129 -6.89 -11.80 7.54
CA LEU A 129 -6.14 -12.23 8.71
C LEU A 129 -4.66 -11.89 8.60
N ARG A 130 -4.06 -12.03 7.40
CA ARG A 130 -2.68 -11.62 7.13
C ARG A 130 -2.50 -10.13 7.34
N VAL A 131 -3.37 -9.30 6.77
CA VAL A 131 -3.35 -7.84 6.94
C VAL A 131 -3.50 -7.45 8.41
N LYS A 132 -4.42 -8.08 9.14
CA LYS A 132 -4.60 -7.85 10.59
C LYS A 132 -3.36 -8.24 11.40
N THR A 133 -2.74 -9.37 11.07
CA THR A 133 -1.51 -9.85 11.72
C THR A 133 -0.37 -8.85 11.54
N VAL A 134 -0.12 -8.43 10.29
CA VAL A 134 0.90 -7.41 9.97
C VAL A 134 0.60 -6.09 10.67
N THR A 135 -0.68 -5.67 10.72
CA THR A 135 -1.07 -4.43 11.39
C THR A 135 -0.75 -4.48 12.89
N ILE A 136 -1.15 -5.55 13.59
CA ILE A 136 -0.89 -5.71 15.02
C ILE A 136 0.62 -5.75 15.30
N MET A 137 1.36 -6.55 14.54
CA MET A 137 2.81 -6.66 14.71
C MET A 137 3.52 -5.32 14.43
N SER A 138 3.05 -4.55 13.45
CA SER A 138 3.58 -3.20 13.15
C SER A 138 3.30 -2.20 14.27
N ILE A 139 2.14 -2.27 14.93
CA ILE A 139 1.84 -1.46 16.12
C ILE A 139 2.78 -1.85 17.26
N CYS A 140 2.97 -3.14 17.52
CA CYS A 140 3.88 -3.63 18.55
C CYS A 140 5.33 -3.22 18.28
N ALA A 141 5.82 -3.37 17.04
CA ALA A 141 7.18 -3.04 16.65
C ALA A 141 7.45 -1.53 16.76
N ASN A 142 6.52 -0.69 16.31
CA ASN A 142 6.57 0.76 16.48
C ASN A 142 6.53 1.18 17.95
N SER A 143 5.74 0.48 18.79
CA SER A 143 5.68 0.75 20.23
C SER A 143 7.01 0.42 20.93
N MET A 144 7.72 -0.61 20.48
CA MET A 144 9.06 -0.97 20.96
C MET A 144 10.11 0.04 20.48
N ASN A 145 10.02 0.47 19.22
CA ASN A 145 10.90 1.45 18.62
C ASN A 145 10.13 2.35 17.65
N ARG A 146 9.94 3.62 18.04
CA ARG A 146 9.18 4.60 17.23
C ARG A 146 9.78 4.88 15.84
N ARG A 147 11.00 4.41 15.58
CA ARG A 147 11.63 4.50 14.26
C ARG A 147 11.22 3.37 13.33
N CYS A 148 10.71 2.25 13.84
CA CYS A 148 10.16 1.15 13.04
C CYS A 148 8.71 1.49 12.64
N ASN A 149 8.57 2.39 11.68
CA ASN A 149 7.34 3.11 11.38
C ASN A 149 6.91 3.06 9.91
N ALA A 150 7.51 2.17 9.09
CA ALA A 150 7.22 2.10 7.66
C ALA A 150 5.71 1.99 7.37
N PHE A 151 5.02 1.06 8.04
CA PHE A 151 3.57 0.89 7.95
C PHE A 151 2.80 2.16 8.33
N GLN A 152 3.17 2.80 9.44
CA GLN A 152 2.52 4.02 9.93
C GLN A 152 2.71 5.21 8.98
N ILE A 153 3.87 5.31 8.34
CA ILE A 153 4.15 6.36 7.36
C ILE A 153 3.27 6.20 6.12
N ILE A 154 3.16 4.99 5.58
CA ILE A 154 2.34 4.73 4.40
C ILE A 154 0.85 4.94 4.70
N ASN A 155 0.37 4.48 5.85
CA ASN A 155 -0.99 4.78 6.29
C ASN A 155 -1.23 6.28 6.46
N SER A 156 -0.26 7.04 6.99
CA SER A 156 -0.37 8.50 7.07
C SER A 156 -0.45 9.14 5.69
N LEU A 157 0.31 8.64 4.71
CA LEU A 157 0.25 9.14 3.33
C LEU A 157 -1.13 8.88 2.71
N PHE A 158 -1.65 7.66 2.87
CA PHE A 158 -2.99 7.30 2.41
C PHE A 158 -4.09 8.14 3.07
N LEU A 159 -4.02 8.34 4.39
CA LEU A 159 -4.99 9.18 5.09
C LEU A 159 -4.96 10.64 4.60
N ASN A 160 -3.77 11.17 4.29
CA ASN A 160 -3.67 12.50 3.68
C ASN A 160 -4.24 12.54 2.26
N SER A 161 -4.02 11.51 1.44
CA SER A 161 -4.54 11.48 0.06
C SER A 161 -6.07 11.45 0.01
N VAL A 162 -6.73 10.89 1.04
CA VAL A 162 -8.19 10.91 1.16
C VAL A 162 -8.72 12.12 1.95
N ASN A 163 -7.86 13.11 2.24
CA ASN A 163 -8.19 14.29 3.05
C ASN A 163 -8.83 13.93 4.40
N ALA A 164 -8.32 12.89 5.08
CA ALA A 164 -8.79 12.52 6.39
C ALA A 164 -8.65 13.70 7.37
N THR A 165 -9.66 13.90 8.22
CA THR A 165 -9.63 15.01 9.19
C THR A 165 -8.51 14.82 10.23
N GLU A 166 -8.01 15.92 10.79
CA GLU A 166 -7.02 15.93 11.88
C GLU A 166 -7.43 15.03 13.05
N ARG A 167 -8.74 14.91 13.34
CA ARG A 167 -9.23 14.00 14.39
C ARG A 167 -8.99 12.52 14.08
N VAL A 168 -9.16 12.13 12.80
CA VAL A 168 -8.91 10.75 12.35
C VAL A 168 -7.41 10.46 12.40
N HIS A 169 -6.59 11.41 11.96
CA HIS A 169 -5.13 11.29 12.08
C HIS A 169 -4.67 11.21 13.54
N GLY A 170 -5.14 12.11 14.41
CA GLY A 170 -4.82 12.11 15.83
C GLY A 170 -5.21 10.79 16.50
N TRP A 171 -6.41 10.27 16.22
CA TRP A 171 -6.83 8.95 16.69
C TRP A 171 -5.92 7.84 16.18
N GLY A 172 -5.62 7.82 14.88
CA GLY A 172 -4.76 6.80 14.26
C GLY A 172 -3.33 6.83 14.81
N ALA A 173 -2.79 8.02 15.07
CA ALA A 173 -1.47 8.21 15.66
C ALA A 173 -1.42 7.70 17.10
N HIS A 174 -2.47 7.96 17.90
CA HIS A 174 -2.59 7.42 19.24
C HIS A 174 -2.78 5.89 19.27
N ALA A 175 -3.48 5.33 18.28
CA ALA A 175 -3.64 3.89 18.12
C ALA A 175 -2.39 3.19 17.55
N GLY A 176 -1.38 3.94 17.10
CA GLY A 176 -0.17 3.40 16.46
C GLY A 176 -0.39 2.94 15.02
N LEU A 177 -1.48 3.36 14.38
CA LEU A 177 -1.83 3.04 12.99
C LEU A 177 -1.18 3.98 11.97
N CYS A 178 -0.89 5.21 12.36
CA CYS A 178 -0.26 6.21 11.51
C CYS A 178 0.71 7.10 12.32
N VAL A 179 1.48 7.97 11.66
CA VAL A 179 2.31 8.97 12.34
C VAL A 179 1.51 10.24 12.68
N SER A 180 2.05 11.08 13.58
CA SER A 180 1.41 12.34 13.97
C SER A 180 1.23 13.30 12.79
N ASP A 181 0.28 14.25 12.91
CA ASP A 181 0.00 15.27 11.88
C ASP A 181 1.25 16.04 11.46
N GLN A 182 2.06 16.46 12.43
CA GLN A 182 3.32 17.14 12.13
C GLN A 182 4.29 16.26 11.34
N SER A 183 4.35 14.97 11.64
CA SER A 183 5.20 14.03 10.92
C SER A 183 4.68 13.78 9.51
N ALA A 184 3.36 13.71 9.34
CA ALA A 184 2.71 13.59 8.05
C ALA A 184 2.91 14.85 7.18
N ALA A 185 2.82 16.05 7.76
CA ALA A 185 3.16 17.29 7.06
C ALA A 185 4.63 17.29 6.60
N ASN A 186 5.55 16.86 7.46
CA ASN A 186 6.97 16.72 7.10
C ASN A 186 7.19 15.68 5.99
N LEU A 187 6.39 14.61 5.97
CA LEU A 187 6.38 13.58 4.94
C LEU A 187 6.07 14.19 3.56
N ILE A 188 4.96 14.92 3.49
CA ILE A 188 4.48 15.57 2.26
C ILE A 188 5.50 16.60 1.79
N ASP A 189 6.07 17.40 2.71
CA ASP A 189 7.11 18.38 2.38
C ASP A 189 8.38 17.70 1.84
N SER A 190 8.81 16.57 2.43
CA SER A 190 9.95 15.79 1.94
C SER A 190 9.72 15.27 0.52
N LEU A 191 8.58 14.60 0.29
CA LEU A 191 8.21 14.06 -1.02
C LEU A 191 8.04 15.16 -2.06
N SER A 192 7.46 16.30 -1.69
CA SER A 192 7.30 17.45 -2.59
C SER A 192 8.64 18.03 -3.02
N LYS A 193 9.62 18.09 -2.10
CA LYS A 193 10.98 18.55 -2.41
C LYS A 193 11.73 17.59 -3.33
N GLU A 194 11.60 16.29 -3.09
CA GLU A 194 12.19 15.27 -3.96
C GLU A 194 11.55 15.32 -5.35
N MET A 195 10.22 15.29 -5.44
CA MET A 195 9.49 15.40 -6.71
C MET A 195 9.86 16.68 -7.47
N ARG A 196 9.97 17.83 -6.78
CA ARG A 196 10.45 19.07 -7.41
C ARG A 196 11.87 18.94 -7.96
N THR A 197 12.75 18.25 -7.25
CA THR A 197 14.13 18.04 -7.70
C THR A 197 14.14 17.14 -8.94
N ASN A 198 13.40 16.03 -8.90
CA ASN A 198 13.23 15.12 -10.04
C ASN A 198 12.67 15.85 -11.26
N LEU A 199 11.63 16.67 -11.07
CA LEU A 199 11.05 17.49 -12.14
C LEU A 199 12.05 18.49 -12.73
N ILE A 200 12.87 19.15 -11.90
CA ILE A 200 13.92 20.05 -12.40
C ILE A 200 14.94 19.29 -13.22
N ASP A 201 15.33 18.10 -12.78
CA ASP A 201 16.31 17.27 -13.49
C ASP A 201 15.76 16.75 -14.82
N VAL A 202 14.49 16.33 -14.86
CA VAL A 202 13.77 16.02 -16.10
C VAL A 202 13.73 17.23 -17.03
N CYS A 203 13.35 18.40 -16.53
CA CYS A 203 13.30 19.62 -17.33
C CYS A 203 14.66 19.98 -17.93
N ARG A 204 15.77 19.71 -17.23
CA ARG A 204 17.13 19.96 -17.73
C ARG A 204 17.54 19.05 -18.88
N THR A 205 16.88 17.91 -19.06
CA THR A 205 17.17 17.02 -20.20
C THR A 205 16.58 17.54 -21.51
N ASP A 206 15.65 18.50 -21.44
CA ASP A 206 14.78 18.92 -22.56
C ASP A 206 13.96 17.76 -23.19
N GLN A 207 14.01 16.55 -22.63
CA GLN A 207 13.34 15.35 -23.13
C GLN A 207 12.03 15.08 -22.37
N PHE A 208 11.14 16.07 -22.37
CA PHE A 208 9.83 15.94 -21.74
C PHE A 208 8.75 16.63 -22.56
N ALA A 209 7.52 16.14 -22.44
CA ALA A 209 6.32 16.80 -22.94
C ALA A 209 5.56 17.40 -21.77
N LEU A 210 4.95 18.57 -22.00
CA LEU A 210 4.07 19.19 -21.02
C LEU A 210 2.62 19.00 -21.47
N ALA A 211 1.88 18.18 -20.74
CA ALA A 211 0.46 17.99 -20.95
C ALA A 211 -0.30 18.95 -20.02
N TYR A 212 -1.06 19.86 -20.59
CA TYR A 212 -1.98 20.72 -19.85
C TYR A 212 -3.39 20.15 -19.93
N ASP A 213 -4.07 20.11 -18.79
CA ASP A 213 -5.47 19.73 -18.70
C ASP A 213 -6.24 20.76 -17.88
N ASN A 214 -7.45 21.11 -18.32
CA ASN A 214 -8.34 22.00 -17.57
C ASN A 214 -9.28 21.13 -16.74
N VAL A 215 -9.05 21.11 -15.43
CA VAL A 215 -9.88 20.40 -14.47
C VAL A 215 -10.98 21.33 -13.98
N ASP A 216 -12.17 21.11 -14.52
CA ASP A 216 -13.36 21.88 -14.17
C ASP A 216 -14.20 21.15 -13.11
N PHE A 217 -14.37 21.79 -11.96
CA PHE A 217 -15.22 21.31 -10.87
C PHE A 217 -16.54 22.09 -10.85
N SER A 218 -17.65 21.35 -10.92
CA SER A 218 -18.98 21.90 -10.63
C SER A 218 -19.40 21.46 -9.24
N PHE A 219 -19.33 22.37 -8.26
CA PHE A 219 -19.87 22.10 -6.94
C PHE A 219 -21.38 22.33 -6.97
N GLN A 220 -22.14 21.25 -7.02
CA GLN A 220 -23.60 21.32 -6.88
C GLN A 220 -23.92 21.77 -5.45
N ASN A 221 -24.67 22.87 -5.32
CA ASN A 221 -25.26 23.23 -4.03
C ASN A 221 -26.34 22.18 -3.69
N PRO A 222 -26.40 21.65 -2.46
CA PRO A 222 -27.44 20.70 -2.06
C PRO A 222 -28.85 21.26 -2.28
N GLU A 223 -29.01 22.58 -2.16
CA GLU A 223 -30.23 23.31 -2.48
C GLU A 223 -29.88 24.53 -3.36
N PRO A 224 -30.00 24.41 -4.70
CA PRO A 224 -29.83 25.55 -5.58
C PRO A 224 -30.99 26.52 -5.35
N THR A 225 -30.69 27.68 -4.79
CA THR A 225 -31.63 28.80 -4.67
C THR A 225 -31.40 29.78 -5.82
N ALA A 226 -32.43 30.55 -6.19
CA ALA A 226 -32.33 31.56 -7.26
C ALA A 226 -31.18 32.57 -7.06
N THR A 227 -30.70 32.74 -5.82
CA THR A 227 -29.59 33.61 -5.43
C THR A 227 -28.26 32.88 -5.20
N LYS A 228 -28.22 31.55 -5.16
CA LYS A 228 -27.02 30.73 -5.00
C LYS A 228 -27.01 29.57 -6.00
N GLN A 229 -26.65 29.90 -7.24
CA GLN A 229 -26.24 28.90 -8.22
C GLN A 229 -24.89 28.29 -7.76
N GLY A 230 -24.65 27.00 -8.05
CA GLY A 230 -23.43 26.29 -7.65
C GLY A 230 -22.16 27.06 -8.03
N SER A 231 -21.10 26.92 -7.24
CA SER A 231 -19.83 27.54 -7.60
C SER A 231 -19.09 26.66 -8.61
N PHE A 232 -18.83 27.19 -9.79
CA PHE A 232 -17.87 26.61 -10.73
C PHE A 232 -16.45 26.97 -10.29
N ARG A 233 -15.55 26.00 -10.25
CA ARG A 233 -14.11 26.25 -10.09
C ARG A 233 -13.38 25.57 -11.22
N SER A 234 -12.66 26.35 -12.01
CA SER A 234 -11.72 25.83 -13.00
C SER A 234 -10.31 25.82 -12.40
N MET A 235 -9.56 24.76 -12.65
CA MET A 235 -8.17 24.62 -12.26
C MET A 235 -7.39 24.01 -13.42
N THR A 236 -6.28 24.61 -13.81
CA THR A 236 -5.42 24.01 -14.85
C THR A 236 -4.38 23.13 -14.17
N SER A 237 -4.34 21.85 -14.55
CA SER A 237 -3.29 20.91 -14.20
C SER A 237 -2.24 20.87 -15.30
N GLY A 238 -0.98 20.69 -14.92
CA GLY A 238 0.14 20.47 -15.83
C GLY A 238 0.88 19.21 -15.41
N THR A 239 1.10 18.30 -16.36
CA THR A 239 1.84 17.06 -16.14
C THR A 239 3.07 17.02 -17.03
N PHE A 240 4.23 16.78 -16.43
CA PHE A 240 5.47 16.52 -17.14
C PHE A 240 5.50 15.02 -17.51
N ILE A 241 5.60 14.74 -18.80
CA ILE A 241 5.72 13.38 -19.33
C ILE A 241 7.14 13.21 -19.82
N GLU A 242 7.93 12.39 -19.12
CA GLU A 242 9.28 12.06 -19.54
C GLU A 242 9.28 11.31 -20.89
N MET A 243 10.17 11.71 -21.79
CA MET A 243 10.33 11.09 -23.11
C MET A 243 11.78 10.64 -23.33
N PRO A 244 12.28 9.66 -22.56
CA PRO A 244 13.69 9.25 -22.62
C PRO A 244 14.11 8.67 -23.98
N TRP A 245 13.14 8.28 -24.81
CA TRP A 245 13.34 7.74 -26.15
C TRP A 245 13.47 8.82 -27.24
N LEU A 246 13.22 10.10 -26.92
CA LEU A 246 13.26 11.18 -27.89
C LEU A 246 14.72 11.65 -28.11
N ASP A 247 15.22 11.52 -29.33
CA ASP A 247 16.55 12.00 -29.70
C ASP A 247 16.63 13.55 -29.57
N PRO A 248 17.58 14.10 -28.79
CA PRO A 248 17.75 15.55 -28.65
C PRO A 248 17.90 16.29 -29.99
N GLU A 249 18.41 15.63 -31.04
CA GLU A 249 18.56 16.25 -32.36
C GLU A 249 17.20 16.60 -33.00
N ILE A 250 16.14 15.85 -32.68
CA ILE A 250 14.78 16.12 -33.16
C ILE A 250 14.25 17.43 -32.54
N LEU A 251 14.72 17.79 -31.35
CA LEU A 251 14.34 19.02 -30.65
C LEU A 251 15.10 20.27 -31.12
N ARG A 252 16.05 20.13 -32.04
CA ARG A 252 16.83 21.27 -32.58
C ARG A 252 15.93 22.38 -33.13
N CYS A 253 14.87 22.01 -33.84
CA CYS A 253 13.90 22.98 -34.38
C CYS A 253 13.15 23.73 -33.26
N SER A 254 12.85 23.07 -32.14
CA SER A 254 12.20 23.72 -31.00
C SER A 254 13.13 24.75 -30.35
N LYS A 255 14.43 24.40 -30.22
CA LYS A 255 15.45 25.33 -29.71
C LYS A 255 15.65 26.54 -30.62
N GLU A 256 15.78 26.32 -31.93
CA GLU A 256 15.91 27.40 -32.90
C GLU A 256 14.67 28.31 -32.89
N LEU A 257 13.47 27.73 -32.82
CA LEU A 257 12.23 28.49 -32.68
C LEU A 257 12.19 29.30 -31.37
N TRP A 258 12.65 28.73 -30.26
CA TRP A 258 12.71 29.42 -28.96
C TRP A 258 13.66 30.62 -28.99
N GLU A 259 14.85 30.45 -29.57
CA GLU A 259 15.89 31.49 -29.67
C GLU A 259 15.53 32.59 -30.67
N THR A 260 14.72 32.29 -31.69
CA THR A 260 14.31 33.25 -32.73
C THR A 260 12.99 33.98 -32.42
N ASN A 261 12.25 33.54 -31.40
CA ASN A 261 10.97 34.14 -31.04
C ASN A 261 11.16 35.52 -30.39
N PRO A 262 10.61 36.61 -30.94
CA PRO A 262 10.78 37.96 -30.40
C PRO A 262 10.10 38.20 -29.03
N TYR A 263 9.33 37.24 -28.53
CA TYR A 263 8.61 37.33 -27.26
C TYR A 263 9.24 36.51 -26.12
N ASN A 264 10.35 35.81 -26.37
CA ASN A 264 11.16 35.13 -25.35
C ASN A 264 12.33 36.03 -24.88
#